data_AF-A0A1B6JMZ0-F1
#
_entry.id   AF-A0A1B6JMZ0-F1
#
_cell.length_a   1.000
_cell.length_b   1.000
_cell.length_c   1.000
_cell.angle_alpha   90.00
_cell.angle_beta   90.00
_cell.angle_gamma   90.00
#
_symmetry.space_group_name_H-M   'P 1'
#
loop_
_entity.id
_entity.type
_entity.pdbx_description
1 polymer ?
#
loop_
_entity_poly.entity_id
_entity_poly.type
_entity_poly.pdbx_seq_one_letter_code
_entity_poly.pdbx_strand_id
1 'polypeptide(L)'
;TFVNAIDHIRTPYNVTLDNGTVVEKQDVSWDFWEIFTILRAFIFGNAVTQILGGWLGACLGGSRVFGVAVALSALFSLVTPFLVNTDVVNIMIAIRFIEGLSEGVTYPSIIAVWSRWAPPQER
;
A
#
# COMPACT_ATOMS: atom_id res chain seq x y z
N THR A 1 -9.35 -15.60 -10.19
CA THR A 1 -9.85 -14.22 -10.37
C THR A 1 -9.66 -13.45 -9.08
N PHE A 2 -9.48 -12.12 -9.11
CA PHE A 2 -9.25 -11.27 -7.93
C PHE A 2 -10.24 -11.55 -6.77
N VAL A 3 -11.51 -11.80 -7.08
CA VAL A 3 -12.55 -12.19 -6.11
C VAL A 3 -12.17 -13.47 -5.34
N ASN A 4 -11.66 -14.50 -6.02
CA ASN A 4 -11.25 -15.76 -5.39
C ASN A 4 -10.07 -15.57 -4.42
N ALA A 5 -9.20 -14.59 -4.68
CA ALA A 5 -8.08 -14.29 -3.79
C ALA A 5 -8.54 -13.60 -2.51
N ILE A 6 -9.50 -12.68 -2.62
CA ILE A 6 -10.14 -12.07 -1.43
C ILE A 6 -10.87 -13.14 -0.62
N ASP A 7 -11.62 -14.00 -1.31
CA ASP A 7 -12.39 -15.05 -0.66
C ASP A 7 -11.47 -15.99 0.13
N HIS A 8 -10.34 -16.40 -0.48
CA HIS A 8 -9.36 -17.26 0.19
C HIS A 8 -8.77 -16.66 1.49
N ILE A 9 -8.54 -15.35 1.52
CA ILE A 9 -7.98 -14.65 2.70
C ILE A 9 -9.05 -14.47 3.80
N ARG A 10 -10.32 -14.43 3.42
CA ARG A 10 -11.46 -14.26 4.35
C ARG A 10 -11.94 -15.59 4.92
N THR A 11 -11.89 -16.66 4.14
CA THR A 11 -12.50 -17.94 4.54
C THR A 11 -11.80 -18.53 5.76
N PRO A 12 -12.56 -18.88 6.82
CA PRO A 12 -11.98 -19.58 7.95
C PRO A 12 -11.43 -20.94 7.51
N TYR A 13 -10.27 -21.31 8.01
CA TYR A 13 -9.65 -22.61 7.76
C TYR A 13 -9.27 -23.29 9.06
N ASN A 14 -9.36 -24.61 9.04
CA ASN A 14 -9.07 -25.44 10.20
C ASN A 14 -7.58 -25.80 10.24
N VAL A 15 -6.92 -25.46 11.34
CA VAL A 15 -5.53 -25.83 11.61
C VAL A 15 -5.51 -26.89 12.71
N THR A 16 -4.99 -28.07 12.39
CA THR A 16 -4.74 -29.11 13.38
C THR A 16 -3.39 -28.85 14.04
N LEU A 17 -3.40 -28.63 15.36
CA LEU A 17 -2.17 -28.54 16.14
C LEU A 17 -1.63 -29.95 16.45
N ASP A 18 -0.34 -30.05 16.79
CA ASP A 18 0.33 -31.34 17.08
C ASP A 18 -0.33 -32.15 18.22
N ASN A 19 -1.14 -31.49 19.06
CA ASN A 19 -1.92 -32.09 20.13
C ASN A 19 -3.29 -32.65 19.68
N GLY A 20 -3.58 -32.65 18.38
CA GLY A 20 -4.83 -33.15 17.80
C GLY A 20 -6.02 -32.19 17.92
N THR A 21 -5.80 -30.97 18.43
CA THR A 21 -6.86 -29.95 18.54
C THR A 21 -7.03 -29.20 17.22
N VAL A 22 -8.27 -29.03 16.77
CA VAL A 22 -8.59 -28.25 15.57
C VAL A 22 -8.93 -26.82 15.99
N VAL A 23 -8.14 -25.85 15.53
CA VAL A 23 -8.40 -24.42 15.76
C VAL A 23 -8.81 -23.81 14.42
N GLU A 24 -9.98 -23.19 14.41
CA GLU A 24 -10.44 -22.38 13.29
C GLU A 24 -9.69 -21.05 13.33
N LYS A 25 -8.93 -20.76 12.27
CA LYS A 25 -8.24 -19.49 12.11
C LYS A 25 -8.89 -18.70 10.98
N GLN A 26 -9.04 -17.40 11.21
CA GLN A 26 -9.48 -16.44 10.21
C GLN A 26 -8.47 -15.29 10.21
N ASP A 27 -7.86 -15.03 9.05
CA ASP A 27 -6.80 -14.02 8.94
C ASP A 27 -7.35 -12.59 8.87
N VAL A 28 -8.55 -12.40 8.30
CA VAL A 28 -9.22 -11.09 8.17
C VAL A 28 -10.72 -11.24 8.39
N SER A 29 -11.27 -10.46 9.34
CA SER A 29 -12.71 -10.45 9.67
C SER A 29 -13.57 -9.58 8.75
N TRP A 30 -12.95 -8.67 7.99
CA TRP A 30 -13.64 -7.67 7.17
C TRP A 30 -14.44 -8.24 6.01
N ASP A 31 -15.49 -7.51 5.63
CA ASP A 31 -16.33 -7.86 4.50
C ASP A 31 -15.63 -7.60 3.15
N PHE A 32 -16.09 -8.29 2.12
CA PHE A 32 -15.60 -8.12 0.75
C PHE A 32 -15.62 -6.65 0.31
N TRP A 33 -16.70 -5.92 0.63
CA TRP A 33 -16.84 -4.51 0.27
C TRP A 33 -15.83 -3.61 0.98
N GLU A 34 -15.44 -3.96 2.20
CA GLU A 34 -14.46 -3.20 2.99
C GLU A 34 -13.06 -3.39 2.40
N ILE A 35 -12.66 -4.64 2.13
CA ILE A 35 -11.40 -4.98 1.46
C ILE A 35 -11.32 -4.31 0.09
N PHE A 36 -12.42 -4.35 -0.66
CA PHE A 36 -12.50 -3.69 -1.96
C PHE A 36 -12.38 -2.17 -1.86
N THR A 37 -13.01 -1.56 -0.85
CA THR A 37 -12.93 -0.11 -0.61
C THR A 37 -11.51 0.31 -0.22
N ILE A 38 -10.85 -0.47 0.65
CA ILE A 38 -9.45 -0.28 1.03
C ILE A 38 -8.55 -0.32 -0.21
N LEU A 39 -8.71 -1.32 -1.07
CA LEU A 39 -7.92 -1.42 -2.30
C LEU A 39 -8.17 -0.23 -3.23
N ARG A 40 -9.43 0.19 -3.38
CA ARG A 40 -9.79 1.35 -4.19
C ARG A 40 -9.17 2.64 -3.68
N ALA A 41 -9.10 2.81 -2.36
CA ALA A 41 -8.47 3.98 -1.74
C ALA A 41 -6.98 4.09 -2.11
N PHE A 42 -6.27 2.95 -2.09
CA PHE A 42 -4.88 2.90 -2.55
C PHE A 42 -4.73 3.30 -4.03
N ILE A 43 -5.55 2.74 -4.92
CA ILE A 43 -5.53 3.08 -6.35
C ILE A 43 -5.85 4.57 -6.56
N PHE A 44 -6.83 5.10 -5.83
CA PHE A 44 -7.22 6.49 -5.92
C PHE A 44 -6.11 7.43 -5.44
N GLY A 45 -5.43 7.11 -4.33
CA GLY A 45 -4.24 7.84 -3.86
C GLY A 45 -3.13 7.86 -4.90
N ASN A 46 -2.87 6.72 -5.54
CA ASN A 46 -1.89 6.66 -6.61
C ASN A 46 -2.29 7.53 -7.82
N ALA A 47 -3.55 7.50 -8.24
CA ALA A 47 -4.04 8.32 -9.34
C ALA A 47 -3.93 9.83 -9.07
N VAL A 48 -4.29 10.29 -7.86
CA VAL A 48 -4.15 11.69 -7.45
C VAL A 48 -2.69 12.14 -7.54
N THR A 49 -1.77 11.28 -7.12
CA THR A 49 -0.35 11.58 -7.15
C THR A 49 0.21 11.60 -8.56
N GLN A 50 -0.21 10.70 -9.45
CA GLN A 50 0.23 10.75 -10.85
C GLN A 50 -0.16 12.08 -11.51
N ILE A 51 -1.35 12.60 -11.22
CA ILE A 51 -1.80 13.92 -11.70
C ILE A 51 -0.96 15.04 -11.10
N LEU A 52 -0.70 15.00 -9.79
CA LEU A 52 0.08 16.03 -9.10
C LEU A 52 1.60 15.92 -9.32
N GLY A 53 2.11 14.76 -9.71
CA GLY A 53 3.54 14.45 -9.81
C GLY A 53 4.26 15.30 -10.85
N GLY A 54 3.56 15.68 -11.92
CA GLY A 54 4.08 16.62 -12.92
C GLY A 54 4.28 18.03 -12.36
N TRP A 55 3.43 18.47 -11.44
CA TRP A 55 3.49 19.80 -10.81
C TRP A 55 4.42 19.83 -9.59
N LEU A 56 4.30 18.84 -8.69
CA LEU A 56 5.15 18.68 -7.51
C LEU A 56 6.61 18.46 -7.87
N GLY A 57 6.89 17.74 -8.96
CA GLY A 57 8.24 17.56 -9.50
C GLY A 57 8.91 18.87 -9.93
N ALA A 58 8.11 19.82 -10.45
CA ALA A 58 8.58 21.13 -10.87
C ALA A 58 8.76 22.12 -9.71
N CYS A 59 7.91 22.06 -8.67
CA CYS A 59 7.91 23.06 -7.60
C CYS A 59 8.81 22.74 -6.40
N LEU A 60 9.00 21.46 -6.02
CA LEU A 60 9.56 21.09 -4.70
C LEU A 60 10.92 20.38 -4.73
N GLY A 61 11.43 20.04 -5.92
CA GLY A 61 12.65 19.24 -6.07
C GLY A 61 12.43 17.79 -5.64
N GLY A 62 12.30 16.89 -6.62
CA GLY A 62 11.83 15.51 -6.42
C GLY A 62 12.53 14.71 -5.32
N SER A 63 13.79 15.01 -4.99
CA SER A 63 14.57 14.30 -3.98
C SER A 63 14.01 14.42 -2.56
N ARG A 64 13.48 15.59 -2.16
CA ARG A 64 12.94 15.80 -0.80
C ARG A 64 11.54 15.23 -0.65
N VAL A 65 10.71 15.40 -1.68
CA VAL A 65 9.34 14.86 -1.73
C VAL A 65 9.38 13.33 -1.70
N PHE A 66 10.30 12.72 -2.44
CA PHE A 66 10.51 11.28 -2.42
C PHE A 66 10.91 10.77 -1.03
N GLY A 67 11.87 11.42 -0.36
CA GLY A 67 12.31 11.03 0.98
C GLY A 67 11.19 11.10 2.03
N VAL A 68 10.37 12.16 2.00
CA VAL A 68 9.23 12.32 2.93
C VAL A 68 8.13 11.30 2.65
N ALA A 69 7.80 11.06 1.37
CA ALA A 69 6.79 10.08 0.98
C ALA A 69 7.19 8.65 1.41
N VAL A 70 8.43 8.26 1.16
CA VAL A 70 8.95 6.93 1.56
C VAL A 70 8.98 6.80 3.08
N ALA A 71 9.41 7.84 3.81
CA ALA A 71 9.43 7.82 5.27
C ALA A 71 8.03 7.68 5.87
N LEU A 72 7.04 8.42 5.33
CA LEU A 72 5.65 8.31 5.75
C LEU A 72 5.09 6.92 5.44
N SER A 73 5.29 6.43 4.22
CA SER A 73 4.85 5.08 3.81
C SER A 73 5.42 3.99 4.73
N ALA A 74 6.72 4.04 5.04
CA ALA A 74 7.37 3.09 5.94
C ALA A 74 6.79 3.14 7.36
N LEU A 75 6.54 4.34 7.91
CA LEU A 75 5.90 4.49 9.22
C LEU A 75 4.50 3.87 9.22
N PHE A 76 3.70 4.14 8.19
CA PHE A 76 2.35 3.60 8.09
C PHE A 76 2.33 2.09 7.90
N SER A 77 3.22 1.52 7.09
CA SER A 77 3.34 0.07 6.91
C SER A 77 3.69 -0.66 8.21
N LEU A 78 4.45 -0.03 9.13
CA LEU A 78 4.70 -0.58 10.47
C LEU A 78 3.46 -0.56 11.37
N VAL A 79 2.54 0.38 11.14
CA VAL A 79 1.30 0.53 11.92
C VAL A 79 0.17 -0.39 11.40
N THR A 80 0.19 -0.72 10.10
CA THR A 80 -0.78 -1.63 9.44
C THR A 80 -1.06 -2.95 10.17
N PRO A 81 -0.07 -3.75 10.63
CA PRO A 81 -0.36 -5.01 11.34
C PRO A 81 -1.07 -4.81 12.67
N PHE A 82 -0.85 -3.68 13.36
CA PHE A 82 -1.57 -3.38 14.60
C PHE A 82 -3.03 -3.03 14.34
N LEU A 83 -3.31 -2.32 13.25
CA LEU A 83 -4.66 -1.90 12.90
C LEU A 83 -5.49 -2.99 12.22
N VAL A 84 -4.85 -3.98 11.58
CA VAL A 84 -5.54 -5.14 10.98
C VAL A 84 -6.35 -5.93 12.01
N ASN A 85 -5.85 -5.98 13.25
CA ASN A 85 -6.49 -6.68 14.37
C ASN A 85 -7.58 -5.84 15.06
N THR A 86 -7.83 -4.62 14.57
CA THR A 86 -8.84 -3.71 15.13
C THR A 86 -9.92 -3.47 14.08
N ASP A 87 -11.20 -3.39 14.48
CA ASP A 87 -12.34 -3.16 13.57
C ASP A 87 -12.41 -1.70 13.05
N VAL A 88 -11.26 -1.05 12.81
CA VAL A 88 -11.18 0.37 12.43
C VAL A 88 -10.89 0.53 10.93
N VAL A 89 -11.82 0.06 10.12
CA VAL A 89 -11.75 0.06 8.65
C VAL A 89 -11.50 1.47 8.08
N ASN A 90 -12.08 2.51 8.68
CA ASN A 90 -11.89 3.90 8.23
C ASN A 90 -10.44 4.39 8.34
N ILE A 91 -9.71 3.98 9.38
CA ILE A 91 -8.30 4.35 9.54
C ILE A 91 -7.44 3.59 8.53
N MET A 92 -7.76 2.31 8.29
CA MET A 92 -7.09 1.49 7.27
C MET A 92 -7.23 2.12 5.87
N ILE A 93 -8.42 2.62 5.52
CA ILE A 93 -8.68 3.34 4.26
C ILE A 93 -7.79 4.58 4.15
N ALA A 94 -7.68 5.39 5.21
CA ALA A 94 -6.86 6.61 5.20
C ALA A 94 -5.37 6.29 5.04
N ILE A 95 -4.87 5.28 5.74
CA ILE A 95 -3.48 4.81 5.62
C ILE A 95 -3.18 4.34 4.20
N ARG A 96 -4.08 3.55 3.62
CA ARG A 96 -3.93 2.98 2.28
C ARG A 96 -3.98 4.06 1.19
N PHE A 97 -4.76 5.10 1.40
CA PHE A 97 -4.72 6.29 0.56
C PHE A 97 -3.34 6.97 0.62
N ILE A 98 -2.74 7.14 1.80
CA ILE A 98 -1.41 7.75 1.97
C ILE A 98 -0.29 6.88 1.38
N GLU A 99 -0.36 5.55 1.55
CA GLU A 99 0.56 4.62 0.90
C GLU A 99 0.46 4.73 -0.63
N GLY A 100 -0.77 4.75 -1.16
CA GLY A 100 -1.01 4.96 -2.60
C GLY A 100 -0.46 6.28 -3.11
N LEU A 101 -0.60 7.36 -2.32
CA LEU A 101 0.01 8.65 -2.66
C LEU A 101 1.55 8.55 -2.75
N SER A 102 2.17 7.80 -1.83
CA SER A 102 3.62 7.69 -1.77
C SER A 102 4.20 6.88 -2.94
N GLU A 103 3.49 5.85 -3.37
CA GLU A 103 3.91 4.98 -4.48
C GLU A 103 3.82 5.69 -5.84
N GLY A 104 2.82 6.56 -6.04
CA GLY A 104 2.67 7.33 -7.27
C GLY A 104 3.85 8.28 -7.58
N VAL A 105 4.58 8.76 -6.57
CA VAL A 105 5.80 9.59 -6.74
C VAL A 105 7.04 8.72 -6.94
N THR A 106 7.02 7.50 -6.43
CA THR A 106 8.21 6.65 -6.32
C THR A 106 8.71 6.20 -7.69
N TYR A 107 7.79 5.76 -8.56
CA TYR A 107 8.14 5.29 -9.90
C TYR A 107 8.83 6.35 -10.79
N PRO A 108 8.28 7.58 -10.96
CA PRO A 108 8.96 8.62 -11.74
C PRO A 108 10.25 9.10 -11.06
N SER A 109 10.31 9.10 -9.72
CA SER A 109 11.52 9.52 -8.99
C SER A 109 12.68 8.57 -9.20
N ILE A 110 12.44 7.26 -9.21
CA ILE A 110 13.48 6.26 -9.50
C ILE A 110 14.03 6.45 -10.92
N ILE A 111 13.16 6.67 -11.91
CA ILE A 111 13.60 6.92 -13.30
C ILE A 111 14.41 8.21 -13.38
N ALA A 112 14.03 9.26 -12.65
CA ALA A 112 14.78 10.53 -12.60
C ALA A 112 16.13 10.44 -11.87
N VAL A 113 16.24 9.60 -10.84
CA VAL A 113 17.50 9.31 -10.16
C VAL A 113 18.40 8.50 -11.10
N TRP A 114 17.86 7.47 -11.74
CA TRP A 114 18.60 6.60 -12.66
C TRP A 114 19.12 7.39 -13.88
N SER A 115 18.33 8.30 -14.45
CA SER A 115 18.77 9.15 -15.57
C SER A 115 19.89 10.13 -15.21
N ARG A 116 19.97 10.56 -13.95
CA ARG A 116 21.09 11.38 -13.44
C ARG A 116 22.34 10.56 -13.14
N TRP A 117 22.16 9.30 -12.76
CA TRP A 117 23.24 8.39 -12.39
C TRP A 117 23.84 7.65 -13.59
N ALA A 118 23.08 7.47 -14.67
CA ALA A 118 23.54 6.82 -15.90
C ALA A 118 24.64 7.67 -16.60
N PRO A 119 25.78 7.07 -16.96
CA PRO A 119 26.87 7.75 -17.67
C PRO A 119 26.39 8.35 -19.01
N PRO A 120 26.94 9.50 -19.45
CA PRO A 120 26.51 10.20 -20.67
C PRO A 120 26.55 9.37 -21.97
N GLN A 121 27.32 8.28 -22.00
CA GLN A 121 27.45 7.39 -23.17
C GLN A 121 26.23 6.51 -23.46
N GLU A 122 25.25 6.40 -22.54
CA GLU A 122 24.00 5.62 -22.75
C GLU A 122 22.74 6.46 -22.47
N ARG A 123 22.82 7.77 -22.65
CA ARG A 123 21.68 8.69 -22.57
C ARG A 123 20.84 8.68 -23.85
#